data_AF-A0AAW0F8W9-F1
#
_entry.id   AF-A0AAW0F8W9-F1
#
_cell.length_a   1.000
_cell.length_b   1.000
_cell.length_c   1.000
_cell.angle_alpha   90.00
_cell.angle_beta   90.00
_cell.angle_gamma   90.00
#
_symmetry.space_group_name_H-M   'P 1'
#
loop_
_entity.id
_entity.type
_entity.pdbx_description
1 polymer ?
#
loop_
_entity_poly.entity_id
_entity_poly.type
_entity_poly.pdbx_seq_one_letter_code
_entity_poly.pdbx_strand_id
1 'polypeptide(L)'
;MLFSSRVPPLPYQARHLHSAFTFTMTNPSEQALLQIAQQIERAVDEEIDRIDQMDDDEIFAIRQRRMKQLKEVQARRDEWLRKGHGQYLEVASPKEFFDNVQSSERVVVHFMRRSTPRCEVIERHLRAIAHDHFETRFCYVDVERIPSLPERFNVMMLPTLMLVERGNTFHSIIGFDEFGGSDDFTTETATQVLSHYGMVNDKGMFAADQNDE
;
A
#
# COMPACT_ATOMS: atom_id res chain seq x y z
N MET A 1 93.49 -24.55 -8.82
CA MET A 1 93.69 -23.73 -10.04
C MET A 1 93.08 -22.36 -9.73
N LEU A 2 93.85 -21.33 -9.35
CA LEU A 2 94.40 -20.27 -10.23
C LEU A 2 93.35 -19.85 -11.27
N PHE A 3 92.74 -18.65 -11.26
CA PHE A 3 93.27 -17.29 -11.49
C PHE A 3 92.27 -16.28 -10.85
N SER A 4 92.63 -15.22 -10.11
CA SER A 4 93.35 -13.97 -10.46
C SER A 4 92.72 -13.14 -11.59
N SER A 5 91.99 -12.07 -11.21
CA SER A 5 92.05 -10.77 -11.90
C SER A 5 91.46 -9.63 -11.05
N ARG A 6 92.32 -8.70 -10.62
CA ARG A 6 91.98 -7.37 -10.06
C ARG A 6 91.62 -6.41 -11.20
N VAL A 7 90.58 -5.58 -11.07
CA VAL A 7 90.49 -4.17 -11.57
C VAL A 7 89.33 -3.41 -10.82
N PRO A 8 89.16 -2.06 -10.88
CA PRO A 8 89.38 -1.09 -9.79
C PRO A 8 88.08 -0.31 -9.40
N PRO A 9 88.10 0.79 -8.59
CA PRO A 9 86.93 1.27 -7.83
C PRO A 9 86.07 2.38 -8.47
N LEU A 10 84.81 2.41 -8.02
CA LEU A 10 83.74 3.44 -7.94
C LEU A 10 83.66 4.59 -8.96
N PRO A 11 82.42 4.97 -9.34
CA PRO A 11 81.90 6.21 -8.76
C PRO A 11 80.44 6.11 -8.27
N TYR A 12 80.20 6.69 -7.10
CA TYR A 12 78.88 7.03 -6.58
C TYR A 12 78.35 8.21 -7.39
N GLN A 13 77.35 8.00 -8.26
CA GLN A 13 76.60 9.11 -8.87
C GLN A 13 75.10 8.84 -8.84
N ALA A 14 74.43 9.87 -8.34
CA ALA A 14 73.00 9.98 -8.09
C ALA A 14 72.17 9.96 -9.37
N ARG A 15 70.94 9.42 -9.25
CA ARG A 15 69.80 9.81 -10.07
C ARG A 15 68.63 10.12 -9.14
N HIS A 16 68.23 11.39 -9.13
CA HIS A 16 66.90 11.84 -8.73
C HIS A 16 65.82 11.10 -9.53
N LEU A 17 64.63 10.92 -8.94
CA LEU A 17 63.36 11.46 -9.47
C LEU A 17 62.20 11.23 -8.48
N HIS A 18 61.35 12.25 -8.42
CA HIS A 18 60.14 12.45 -7.62
C HIS A 18 59.03 11.39 -7.80
N SER A 19 58.01 11.51 -6.92
CA SER A 19 56.58 11.20 -7.13
C SER A 19 56.12 9.90 -6.47
N ALA A 20 55.03 9.83 -5.69
CA ALA A 20 54.07 10.80 -5.19
C ALA A 20 53.34 10.14 -4.02
N PHE A 21 53.04 10.95 -3.01
CA PHE A 21 51.98 10.75 -2.04
C PHE A 21 50.69 10.38 -2.79
N THR A 22 50.26 9.12 -2.76
CA THR A 22 48.93 8.74 -3.25
C THR A 22 47.90 9.24 -2.24
N PHE A 23 47.55 10.52 -2.38
CA PHE A 23 46.29 11.07 -1.94
C PHE A 23 45.19 10.28 -2.67
N THR A 24 44.59 9.32 -1.98
CA THR A 24 43.43 8.59 -2.48
C THR A 24 42.29 9.60 -2.66
N MET A 25 42.01 9.95 -3.91
CA MET A 25 40.79 10.66 -4.28
C MET A 25 39.61 9.82 -3.77
N THR A 26 38.92 10.32 -2.75
CA THR A 26 37.61 9.83 -2.35
C THR A 26 36.66 9.99 -3.55
N ASN A 27 35.93 8.93 -3.87
CA ASN A 27 35.06 8.91 -5.04
C ASN A 27 33.98 9.99 -4.87
N PRO A 28 33.69 10.86 -5.87
CA PRO A 28 32.68 11.90 -5.73
C PRO A 28 31.29 11.38 -5.34
N SER A 29 30.96 10.12 -5.67
CA SER A 29 29.73 9.46 -5.19
C SER A 29 29.75 9.12 -3.69
N GLU A 30 30.90 8.72 -3.14
CA GLU A 30 31.06 8.46 -1.70
C GLU A 30 30.99 9.75 -0.89
N GLN A 31 31.56 10.85 -1.40
CA GLN A 31 31.46 12.17 -0.79
C GLN A 31 30.01 12.68 -0.77
N ALA A 32 29.26 12.48 -1.86
CA ALA A 32 27.84 12.84 -1.93
C ALA A 32 27.00 12.03 -0.94
N LEU A 33 27.21 10.71 -0.85
CA LEU A 33 26.54 9.84 0.11
C LEU A 33 26.83 10.24 1.57
N LEU A 34 28.08 10.60 1.88
CA LEU A 34 28.48 11.09 3.19
C LEU A 34 27.83 12.43 3.54
N GLN A 35 27.74 13.37 2.58
CA GLN A 35 27.06 14.64 2.79
C GLN A 35 25.57 14.46 3.05
N ILE A 36 24.92 13.54 2.32
CA ILE A 36 23.50 13.20 2.52
C ILE A 36 23.31 12.60 3.92
N ALA A 37 24.16 11.64 4.32
CA ALA A 37 24.09 11.04 5.65
C ALA A 37 24.27 12.08 6.77
N GLN A 38 25.21 13.01 6.63
CA GLN A 38 25.44 14.10 7.58
C GLN A 38 24.26 15.09 7.64
N GLN A 39 23.61 15.35 6.51
CA GLN A 39 22.41 16.18 6.49
C GLN A 39 21.24 15.50 7.19
N ILE A 40 21.08 14.17 7.01
CA ILE A 40 20.07 13.38 7.70
C ILE A 40 20.35 13.37 9.21
N GLU A 41 21.59 13.11 9.62
CA GLU A 41 21.98 13.10 11.04
C GLU A 41 21.68 14.44 11.73
N ARG A 42 22.08 15.56 11.12
CA ARG A 42 21.79 16.90 11.66
C ARG A 42 20.29 17.18 11.76
N ALA A 43 19.52 16.80 10.75
CA ALA A 43 18.07 16.98 10.77
C ALA A 43 17.40 16.14 11.88
N VAL A 44 17.96 14.96 12.19
CA VAL A 44 17.49 14.12 13.29
C VAL A 44 17.84 14.73 14.65
N ASP A 45 19.08 15.22 14.81
CA ASP A 45 19.51 15.88 16.06
C ASP A 45 18.69 17.14 16.36
N GLU A 46 18.41 17.98 15.35
CA GLU A 46 17.57 19.17 15.50
C GLU A 46 16.13 18.84 15.93
N GLU A 47 15.56 17.74 15.45
CA GLU A 47 14.23 17.29 15.84
C GLU A 47 14.22 16.70 17.26
N ILE A 48 15.29 16.01 17.68
CA ILE A 48 15.46 15.51 19.06
C ILE A 48 15.52 16.69 20.03
N ASP A 49 16.35 17.70 19.74
CA ASP A 49 16.49 18.90 20.57
C ASP A 49 15.15 19.65 20.68
N ARG A 50 14.37 19.70 19.59
CA ARG A 50 13.04 20.29 19.59
C ARG A 50 12.08 19.51 20.51
N ILE A 51 12.07 18.18 20.46
CA ILE A 51 11.20 17.34 21.30
C ILE A 51 11.55 17.51 22.79
N ASP A 52 12.84 17.56 23.12
CA ASP A 52 13.31 17.72 24.50
C ASP A 52 13.00 19.12 25.07
N GLN A 53 12.81 20.12 24.21
CA GLN A 53 12.44 21.48 24.57
C GLN A 53 10.94 21.75 24.53
N MET A 54 10.11 20.76 24.17
CA MET A 54 8.66 20.91 24.18
C MET A 54 8.15 21.17 25.60
N ASP A 55 7.33 22.19 25.77
CA ASP A 55 6.70 22.46 27.06
C ASP A 55 5.53 21.49 27.34
N ASP A 56 5.12 21.42 28.61
CA ASP A 56 4.05 20.53 29.07
C ASP A 56 2.71 20.81 28.35
N ASP A 57 2.47 22.05 27.92
CA ASP A 57 1.25 22.47 27.24
C ASP A 57 1.23 21.99 25.78
N GLU A 58 2.35 22.05 25.06
CA GLU A 58 2.51 21.48 23.71
C GLU A 58 2.37 19.96 23.73
N ILE A 59 2.98 19.28 24.71
CA ILE A 59 2.82 17.83 24.91
C ILE A 59 1.35 17.50 25.18
N PHE A 60 0.67 18.27 26.02
CA PHE A 60 -0.75 18.10 26.30
C PHE A 60 -1.61 18.30 25.04
N ALA A 61 -1.34 19.35 24.25
CA ALA A 61 -2.05 19.62 23.01
C ALA A 61 -1.88 18.48 21.98
N ILE A 62 -0.68 17.92 21.84
CA ILE A 62 -0.43 16.75 20.98
C ILE A 62 -1.24 15.53 21.46
N ARG A 63 -1.23 15.25 22.77
CA ARG A 63 -2.01 14.15 23.35
C ARG A 63 -3.50 14.34 23.10
N GLN A 64 -4.03 15.55 23.31
CA GLN A 64 -5.43 15.86 23.03
C GLN A 64 -5.78 15.66 21.55
N ARG A 65 -4.94 16.12 20.63
CA ARG A 65 -5.14 15.94 19.18
C ARG A 65 -5.17 14.46 18.80
N ARG A 66 -4.21 13.66 19.28
CA ARG A 66 -4.16 12.22 19.04
C ARG A 66 -5.36 11.49 19.63
N MET A 67 -5.75 11.82 20.87
CA MET A 67 -6.96 11.25 21.48
C MET A 67 -8.22 11.58 20.68
N LYS A 68 -8.34 12.80 20.15
CA LYS A 68 -9.46 13.20 19.31
C LYS A 68 -9.50 12.39 18.00
N GLN A 69 -8.37 12.28 17.31
CA GLN A 69 -8.24 11.49 16.08
C GLN A 69 -8.60 10.02 16.32
N LEU A 70 -8.08 9.40 17.39
CA LEU A 70 -8.40 8.01 17.74
C LEU A 70 -9.91 7.82 18.01
N LYS A 71 -10.55 8.77 18.71
CA LYS A 71 -12.00 8.73 18.94
C LYS A 71 -12.80 8.85 17.66
N GLU A 72 -12.41 9.75 16.76
CA GLU A 72 -13.08 9.95 15.46
C GLU A 72 -12.97 8.71 14.57
N VAL A 73 -11.80 8.07 14.53
CA VAL A 73 -11.63 6.84 13.77
C VAL A 73 -12.43 5.69 14.39
N GLN A 74 -12.40 5.55 15.73
CA GLN A 74 -13.20 4.53 16.40
C GLN A 74 -14.70 4.71 16.11
N ALA A 75 -15.21 5.94 16.19
CA ALA A 75 -16.62 6.24 15.91
C ALA A 75 -16.99 5.90 14.45
N ARG A 76 -16.13 6.23 13.47
CA ARG A 76 -16.35 5.85 12.06
C ARG A 76 -16.37 4.34 11.89
N ARG A 77 -15.42 3.63 12.51
CA ARG A 77 -15.36 2.16 12.48
C ARG A 77 -16.63 1.54 13.07
N ASP A 78 -17.10 2.04 14.20
CA ASP A 78 -18.31 1.56 14.85
C ASP A 78 -19.55 1.81 13.97
N GLU A 79 -19.62 2.95 13.28
CA GLU A 79 -20.69 3.23 12.30
C GLU A 79 -20.67 2.22 11.13
N TRP A 80 -19.50 1.99 10.54
CA TRP A 80 -19.34 1.02 9.45
C TRP A 80 -19.71 -0.41 9.89
N LEU A 81 -19.28 -0.82 11.09
CA LEU A 81 -19.66 -2.10 11.69
C LEU A 81 -21.18 -2.24 11.83
N ARG A 82 -21.87 -1.20 12.27
CA ARG A 82 -23.35 -1.19 12.37
C ARG A 82 -24.04 -1.32 11.02
N LYS A 83 -23.43 -0.79 9.96
CA LYS A 83 -23.89 -0.96 8.58
C LYS A 83 -23.54 -2.33 8.01
N GLY A 84 -22.70 -3.11 8.71
CA GLY A 84 -22.28 -4.46 8.35
C GLY A 84 -21.01 -4.52 7.49
N HIS A 85 -20.19 -3.47 7.49
CA HIS A 85 -18.85 -3.50 6.90
C HIS A 85 -17.92 -4.40 7.74
N GLY A 86 -16.71 -4.68 7.25
CA GLY A 86 -15.80 -5.60 7.92
C GLY A 86 -16.03 -7.08 7.56
N GLN A 87 -17.04 -7.35 6.73
CA GLN A 87 -17.52 -8.69 6.41
C GLN A 87 -17.92 -8.78 4.95
N TYR A 88 -17.93 -10.01 4.43
CA TYR A 88 -18.47 -10.34 3.11
C TYR A 88 -19.83 -11.02 3.31
N LEU A 89 -20.91 -10.26 3.12
CA LEU A 89 -22.28 -10.69 3.42
C LEU A 89 -23.12 -10.90 2.17
N GLU A 90 -24.03 -11.86 2.25
CA GLU A 90 -24.99 -12.13 1.19
C GLU A 90 -26.12 -11.10 1.22
N VAL A 91 -26.50 -10.59 0.05
CA VAL A 91 -27.71 -9.78 -0.11
C VAL A 91 -28.92 -10.71 -0.24
N ALA A 92 -29.92 -10.54 0.63
CA ALA A 92 -31.11 -11.38 0.67
C ALA A 92 -32.24 -10.90 -0.25
N SER A 93 -32.26 -9.61 -0.63
CA SER A 93 -33.31 -9.04 -1.49
C SER A 93 -32.83 -7.85 -2.32
N PRO A 94 -33.52 -7.51 -3.43
CA PRO A 94 -33.25 -6.27 -4.17
C PRO A 94 -33.39 -5.01 -3.30
N LYS A 95 -34.30 -5.00 -2.32
CA LYS A 95 -34.43 -3.86 -1.41
C LYS A 95 -33.15 -3.66 -0.60
N GLU A 96 -32.66 -4.74 0.02
CA GLU A 96 -31.42 -4.72 0.80
C GLU A 96 -30.21 -4.32 -0.05
N PHE A 97 -30.16 -4.75 -1.32
CA PHE A 97 -29.14 -4.29 -2.26
C PHE A 97 -29.08 -2.75 -2.33
N PHE A 98 -30.23 -2.10 -2.57
CA PHE A 98 -30.28 -0.64 -2.69
C PHE A 98 -30.06 0.06 -1.34
N ASP A 99 -30.54 -0.51 -0.23
CA ASP A 99 -30.26 0.02 1.11
C ASP A 99 -28.75 0.02 1.40
N ASN A 100 -28.04 -1.06 1.05
CA ASN A 100 -26.59 -1.18 1.20
C ASN A 100 -25.85 -0.13 0.36
N VAL A 101 -26.25 0.05 -0.89
CA VAL A 101 -25.69 1.04 -1.83
C VAL A 101 -25.94 2.48 -1.38
N GLN A 102 -27.09 2.76 -0.77
CA GLN A 102 -27.45 4.11 -0.33
C GLN A 102 -26.82 4.48 1.03
N SER A 103 -26.61 3.51 1.90
CA SER A 103 -26.11 3.74 3.27
C SER A 103 -24.58 3.80 3.39
N SER A 104 -23.86 3.40 2.34
CA SER A 104 -22.41 3.27 2.31
C SER A 104 -21.81 4.08 1.17
N GLU A 105 -20.68 4.73 1.41
CA GLU A 105 -20.02 5.53 0.37
C GLU A 105 -19.43 4.66 -0.74
N ARG A 106 -18.76 3.56 -0.38
CA ARG A 106 -18.14 2.61 -1.30
C ARG A 106 -18.73 1.23 -1.09
N VAL A 107 -19.15 0.58 -2.18
CA VAL A 107 -19.68 -0.79 -2.16
C VAL A 107 -19.06 -1.60 -3.31
N VAL A 108 -18.51 -2.77 -2.97
CA VAL A 108 -18.09 -3.80 -3.92
C VAL A 108 -19.12 -4.92 -3.89
N VAL A 109 -19.79 -5.15 -5.02
CA VAL A 109 -20.83 -6.17 -5.17
C VAL A 109 -20.30 -7.30 -6.04
N HIS A 110 -20.19 -8.49 -5.48
CA HIS A 110 -19.87 -9.70 -6.23
C HIS A 110 -21.13 -10.40 -6.73
N PHE A 111 -21.41 -10.30 -8.02
CA PHE A 111 -22.41 -11.16 -8.67
C PHE A 111 -21.79 -12.54 -8.88
N MET A 112 -22.39 -13.54 -8.25
CA MET A 112 -21.82 -14.88 -8.13
C MET A 112 -22.87 -15.98 -8.33
N ARG A 113 -22.39 -17.19 -8.57
CA ARG A 113 -23.18 -18.42 -8.58
C ARG A 113 -22.38 -19.52 -7.89
N ARG A 114 -23.01 -20.26 -6.98
CA ARG A 114 -22.36 -21.30 -6.17
C ARG A 114 -21.75 -22.44 -6.98
N SER A 115 -22.30 -22.75 -8.15
CA SER A 115 -21.79 -23.79 -9.05
C SER A 115 -20.59 -23.35 -9.90
N THR A 116 -20.11 -22.11 -9.77
CA THR A 116 -18.99 -21.57 -10.53
C THR A 116 -17.73 -21.51 -9.67
N PRO A 117 -16.71 -22.38 -9.89
CA PRO A 117 -15.50 -22.42 -9.06
C PRO A 117 -14.73 -21.09 -9.02
N ARG A 118 -14.75 -20.34 -10.13
CA ARG A 118 -14.13 -19.00 -10.20
C ARG A 118 -14.75 -17.99 -9.23
N CYS A 119 -16.02 -18.15 -8.85
CA CYS A 119 -16.64 -17.32 -7.83
C CYS A 119 -16.06 -17.59 -6.43
N GLU A 120 -15.68 -18.84 -6.13
CA GLU A 120 -15.07 -19.19 -4.84
C GLU A 120 -13.70 -18.50 -4.65
N VAL A 121 -12.94 -18.37 -5.74
CA VAL A 121 -11.65 -17.65 -5.74
C VAL A 121 -11.86 -16.19 -5.32
N ILE A 122 -12.79 -15.49 -5.96
CA ILE A 122 -13.13 -14.09 -5.64
C ILE A 122 -13.64 -13.97 -4.21
N GLU A 123 -14.53 -14.87 -3.78
CA GLU A 123 -15.06 -14.88 -2.41
C GLU A 123 -13.94 -14.97 -1.37
N ARG A 124 -12.94 -15.83 -1.57
CA ARG A 124 -11.80 -15.97 -0.67
C ARG A 124 -11.03 -14.65 -0.52
N HIS A 125 -10.74 -13.97 -1.61
CA HIS A 125 -10.02 -12.70 -1.58
C HIS A 125 -10.87 -11.58 -0.95
N LEU A 126 -12.13 -11.44 -1.34
CA LEU A 126 -13.01 -10.42 -0.77
C LEU A 126 -13.27 -10.62 0.72
N ARG A 127 -13.37 -11.86 1.22
CA ARG A 127 -13.47 -12.14 2.67
C ARG A 127 -12.25 -11.64 3.42
N ALA A 128 -11.05 -11.83 2.88
CA ALA A 128 -9.81 -11.36 3.48
C ALA A 128 -9.74 -9.82 3.48
N ILE A 129 -10.04 -9.20 2.33
CA ILE A 129 -10.00 -7.73 2.16
C ILE A 129 -11.03 -7.04 3.05
N ALA A 130 -12.24 -7.60 3.14
CA ALA A 130 -13.32 -7.00 3.92
C ALA A 130 -12.96 -6.83 5.40
N HIS A 131 -12.13 -7.72 5.97
CA HIS A 131 -11.70 -7.62 7.36
C HIS A 131 -10.80 -6.42 7.63
N ASP A 132 -10.01 -5.97 6.65
CA ASP A 132 -9.01 -4.92 6.82
C ASP A 132 -9.48 -3.56 6.27
N HIS A 133 -10.50 -3.55 5.41
CA HIS A 133 -11.01 -2.37 4.71
C HIS A 133 -12.47 -2.06 5.06
N PHE A 134 -12.69 -1.39 6.19
CA PHE A 134 -14.03 -1.02 6.67
C PHE A 134 -14.63 0.17 5.94
N GLU A 135 -13.80 0.98 5.28
CA GLU A 135 -14.24 2.09 4.44
C GLU A 135 -15.17 1.63 3.30
N THR A 136 -15.06 0.36 2.91
CA THR A 136 -15.82 -0.24 1.82
C THR A 136 -16.67 -1.40 2.28
N ARG A 137 -17.90 -1.41 1.80
CA ARG A 137 -18.83 -2.51 2.04
C ARG A 137 -18.64 -3.60 1.00
N PHE A 138 -18.40 -4.82 1.44
CA PHE A 138 -18.29 -5.99 0.57
C PHE A 138 -19.53 -6.86 0.71
N CYS A 139 -20.21 -7.12 -0.40
CA CYS A 139 -21.36 -8.01 -0.40
C CYS A 139 -21.44 -8.82 -1.69
N TYR A 140 -22.32 -9.81 -1.70
CA TYR A 140 -22.53 -10.63 -2.88
C TYR A 140 -24.00 -10.91 -3.15
N VAL A 141 -24.30 -11.11 -4.42
CA VAL A 141 -25.61 -11.46 -4.94
C VAL A 141 -25.50 -12.82 -5.61
N ASP A 142 -26.18 -13.81 -5.06
CA ASP A 142 -26.40 -15.08 -5.74
C ASP A 142 -27.42 -14.87 -6.87
N VAL A 143 -26.94 -14.93 -8.11
CA VAL A 143 -27.77 -14.61 -9.29
C VAL A 143 -28.91 -15.59 -9.51
N GLU A 144 -28.82 -16.82 -8.99
CA GLU A 144 -29.91 -17.79 -9.09
C GLU A 144 -31.04 -17.44 -8.13
N ARG A 145 -30.71 -16.82 -6.99
CA ARG A 145 -31.68 -16.42 -5.97
C ARG A 145 -32.34 -15.08 -6.27
N ILE A 146 -31.60 -14.13 -6.86
CA ILE A 146 -32.08 -12.78 -7.17
C ILE A 146 -31.78 -12.43 -8.64
N PRO A 147 -32.48 -13.02 -9.62
CA PRO A 147 -32.19 -12.82 -11.05
C PRO A 147 -32.47 -11.40 -11.54
N SER A 148 -33.32 -10.62 -10.86
CA SER A 148 -33.66 -9.26 -11.26
C SER A 148 -32.51 -8.24 -11.14
N LEU A 149 -31.53 -8.48 -10.27
CA LEU A 149 -30.37 -7.60 -10.12
C LEU A 149 -29.36 -7.74 -11.28
N PRO A 150 -28.85 -8.94 -11.64
CA PRO A 150 -27.96 -9.08 -12.79
C PRO A 150 -28.62 -8.61 -14.09
N GLU A 151 -29.93 -8.82 -14.28
CA GLU A 151 -30.66 -8.26 -15.43
C GLU A 151 -30.64 -6.73 -15.44
N ARG A 152 -30.95 -6.09 -14.29
CA ARG A 152 -31.00 -4.63 -14.17
C ARG A 152 -29.64 -3.96 -14.39
N PHE A 153 -28.56 -4.61 -13.96
CA PHE A 153 -27.20 -4.10 -14.09
C PHE A 153 -26.44 -4.66 -15.31
N ASN A 154 -27.14 -5.38 -16.19
CA ASN A 154 -26.58 -5.97 -17.41
C ASN A 154 -25.34 -6.87 -17.15
N VAL A 155 -25.39 -7.67 -16.09
CA VAL A 155 -24.35 -8.62 -15.73
C VAL A 155 -24.50 -9.88 -16.58
N MET A 156 -23.64 -10.00 -17.59
CA MET A 156 -23.71 -11.09 -18.58
C MET A 156 -22.79 -12.27 -18.25
N MET A 157 -21.76 -12.07 -17.43
CA MET A 157 -20.74 -13.09 -17.12
C MET A 157 -20.46 -13.16 -15.62
N LEU A 158 -20.01 -14.33 -15.15
CA LEU A 158 -19.65 -14.56 -13.75
C LEU A 158 -18.23 -15.11 -13.63
N PRO A 159 -17.50 -14.76 -12.55
CA PRO A 159 -17.85 -13.73 -11.56
C PRO A 159 -17.81 -12.32 -12.15
N THR A 160 -18.62 -11.40 -11.61
CA THR A 160 -18.51 -9.96 -11.91
C THR A 160 -18.46 -9.18 -10.59
N LEU A 161 -17.47 -8.29 -10.45
CA LEU A 161 -17.37 -7.34 -9.35
C LEU A 161 -17.82 -5.97 -9.81
N MET A 162 -18.99 -5.53 -9.35
CA MET A 162 -19.49 -4.20 -9.63
C MET A 162 -19.02 -3.23 -8.55
N LEU A 163 -18.40 -2.13 -8.98
CA LEU A 163 -17.86 -1.08 -8.11
C LEU A 163 -18.84 0.09 -8.07
N VAL A 164 -19.23 0.47 -6.85
CA VAL A 164 -20.24 1.50 -6.60
C VAL A 164 -19.67 2.52 -5.65
N GLU A 165 -19.71 3.79 -6.06
CA GLU A 165 -19.34 4.93 -5.21
C GLU A 165 -20.48 5.95 -5.17
N ARG A 166 -20.87 6.36 -3.97
CA ARG A 166 -21.93 7.34 -3.69
C ARG A 166 -23.23 7.05 -4.44
N GLY A 167 -23.61 5.77 -4.47
CA GLY A 167 -24.83 5.29 -5.11
C GLY A 167 -24.73 5.05 -6.63
N ASN A 168 -23.59 5.38 -7.26
CA ASN A 168 -23.39 5.24 -8.70
C ASN A 168 -22.44 4.10 -9.02
N THR A 169 -22.87 3.20 -9.91
CA THR A 169 -21.98 2.21 -10.52
C THR A 169 -21.13 2.90 -11.56
N PHE A 170 -19.80 2.80 -11.44
CA PHE A 170 -18.87 3.44 -12.38
C PHE A 170 -17.97 2.43 -13.11
N HIS A 171 -17.76 1.24 -12.55
CA HIS A 171 -16.92 0.21 -13.15
C HIS A 171 -17.39 -1.20 -12.76
N SER A 172 -17.07 -2.18 -13.60
CA SER A 172 -17.32 -3.60 -13.34
C SER A 172 -16.14 -4.44 -13.81
N ILE A 173 -15.54 -5.21 -12.91
CA ILE A 173 -14.48 -6.16 -13.21
C ILE A 173 -15.12 -7.49 -13.60
N ILE A 174 -14.85 -7.99 -14.80
CA ILE A 174 -15.44 -9.21 -15.33
C ILE A 174 -14.40 -10.34 -15.29
N GLY A 175 -14.77 -11.48 -14.69
CA GLY A 175 -13.88 -12.62 -14.58
C GLY A 175 -12.61 -12.26 -13.78
N PHE A 176 -11.44 -12.58 -14.35
CA PHE A 176 -10.14 -12.35 -13.72
C PHE A 176 -9.26 -11.40 -14.54
N ASP A 177 -9.82 -10.74 -15.55
CA ASP A 177 -9.04 -10.04 -16.58
C ASP A 177 -8.13 -8.96 -15.98
N GLU A 178 -8.62 -8.24 -14.98
CA GLU A 178 -7.86 -7.18 -14.29
C GLU A 178 -6.96 -7.71 -13.16
N PHE A 179 -7.15 -8.97 -12.73
CA PHE A 179 -6.29 -9.62 -11.74
C PHE A 179 -5.12 -10.40 -12.39
N GLY A 180 -4.86 -10.18 -13.67
CA GLY A 180 -3.82 -10.87 -14.45
C GLY A 180 -4.32 -12.10 -15.21
N GLY A 181 -5.62 -12.37 -15.24
CA GLY A 181 -6.26 -13.42 -16.06
C GLY A 181 -6.12 -14.86 -15.53
N SER A 182 -5.35 -15.05 -14.46
CA SER A 182 -5.13 -16.34 -13.81
C SER A 182 -6.05 -16.55 -12.60
N ASP A 183 -6.17 -17.77 -12.10
CA ASP A 183 -6.94 -18.11 -10.90
C ASP A 183 -6.09 -18.17 -9.61
N ASP A 184 -4.78 -17.97 -9.73
CA ASP A 184 -3.78 -18.01 -8.65
C ASP A 184 -3.30 -16.63 -8.18
N PHE A 185 -4.01 -15.55 -8.54
CA PHE A 185 -3.66 -14.21 -8.09
C PHE A 185 -3.75 -14.08 -6.56
N THR A 186 -2.96 -13.16 -6.01
CA THR A 186 -2.87 -12.96 -4.57
C THR A 186 -3.95 -12.00 -4.07
N THR A 187 -4.26 -12.05 -2.77
CA THR A 187 -5.13 -11.03 -2.16
C THR A 187 -4.55 -9.63 -2.32
N GLU A 188 -3.22 -9.49 -2.27
CA GLU A 188 -2.55 -8.21 -2.51
C GLU A 188 -2.84 -7.67 -3.92
N THR A 189 -2.77 -8.52 -4.94
CA THR A 189 -3.15 -8.14 -6.32
C THR A 189 -4.59 -7.65 -6.39
N ALA A 190 -5.52 -8.36 -5.75
CA ALA A 190 -6.92 -7.94 -5.71
C ALA A 190 -7.11 -6.61 -4.96
N THR A 191 -6.41 -6.41 -3.84
CA THR A 191 -6.41 -5.14 -3.10
C THR A 191 -5.86 -4.00 -3.95
N GLN A 192 -4.74 -4.20 -4.66
CA GLN A 192 -4.14 -3.20 -5.54
C GLN A 192 -5.10 -2.78 -6.66
N VAL A 193 -5.79 -3.74 -7.29
CA VAL A 193 -6.80 -3.45 -8.32
C VAL A 193 -7.95 -2.65 -7.72
N LEU A 194 -8.50 -3.06 -6.56
CA LEU A 194 -9.57 -2.31 -5.91
C LEU A 194 -9.11 -0.90 -5.49
N SER A 195 -7.86 -0.76 -5.05
CA SER A 195 -7.27 0.52 -4.66
C SER A 195 -7.10 1.45 -5.86
N HIS A 196 -6.69 0.91 -7.01
CA HIS A 196 -6.61 1.66 -8.26
C HIS A 196 -7.96 2.32 -8.64
N TYR A 197 -9.08 1.68 -8.29
CA TYR A 197 -10.42 2.23 -8.47
C TYR A 197 -10.94 3.04 -7.28
N GLY A 198 -10.11 3.32 -6.27
CA GLY A 198 -10.50 4.04 -5.05
C GLY A 198 -11.40 3.25 -4.12
N MET A 199 -11.59 1.95 -4.35
CA MET A 199 -12.49 1.11 -3.57
C MET A 199 -11.87 0.63 -2.27
N VAL A 200 -10.57 0.74 -2.06
CA VAL A 200 -9.90 0.46 -0.79
C VAL A 200 -8.71 1.41 -0.64
N ASN A 201 -8.32 1.71 0.59
CA ASN A 201 -7.18 2.58 0.83
C ASN A 201 -5.85 1.79 0.83
N ASP A 202 -4.83 2.23 0.08
CA ASP A 202 -3.53 1.53 -0.02
C ASP A 202 -2.84 1.28 1.34
N LYS A 203 -3.01 2.22 2.29
CA LYS A 203 -2.40 2.16 3.62
C LYS A 203 -3.37 1.63 4.69
N GLY A 204 -4.46 0.99 4.26
CA GLY A 204 -5.51 0.43 5.11
C GLY A 204 -6.49 1.48 5.65
N MET A 205 -7.43 1.02 6.48
CA MET A 205 -8.60 1.78 6.98
C MET A 205 -8.30 3.11 7.70
N PHE A 206 -7.05 3.34 8.14
CA PHE A 206 -6.63 4.57 8.84
C PHE A 206 -5.98 5.60 7.94
N ALA A 207 -5.76 5.28 6.66
CA ALA A 207 -5.38 6.28 5.70
C ALA A 207 -6.52 7.30 5.55
N ALA A 208 -6.18 8.59 5.49
CA ALA A 208 -7.13 9.57 4.98
C ALA A 208 -7.59 9.11 3.58
N ASP A 209 -8.85 9.39 3.23
CA ASP A 209 -9.34 9.16 1.87
C ASP A 209 -8.33 9.75 0.88
N GLN A 210 -8.00 9.01 -0.19
CA GLN A 210 -6.94 9.34 -1.14
C GLN A 210 -7.16 10.64 -1.95
N ASN A 211 -8.01 11.56 -1.48
CA ASN A 211 -8.27 12.86 -2.09
C ASN A 211 -7.98 13.98 -1.08
N ASP A 212 -6.68 14.26 -0.89
CA ASP A 212 -6.17 15.52 -0.34
C ASP A 212 -5.24 16.19 -1.39
N GLU A 213 -5.63 16.16 -2.67
CA GLU A 213 -5.10 17.00 -3.76
C GLU A 213 -6.22 17.71 -4.52
#